data_AF-A0A954U013-F1
#
_entry.id   AF-A0A954U013-F1
#
_cell.length_a   1.000
_cell.length_b   1.000
_cell.length_c   1.000
_cell.angle_alpha   90.00
_cell.angle_beta   90.00
_cell.angle_gamma   90.00
#
_symmetry.space_group_name_H-M   'P 1'
#
loop_
_entity.id
_entity.type
_entity.pdbx_description
1 polymer ?
#
loop_
_entity_poly.entity_id
_entity_poly.type
_entity_poly.pdbx_seq_one_letter_code
_entity_poly.pdbx_strand_id
1 'polypeptide(L)' 'MTTNTELQGTIVAGRIELDQPVELPDSSRVAVTLRRIVQPATTDRREAWQRLKRRLSERPIHAGGEKFVRNDLYERD' A
#
# COMPACT_ATOMS: atom_id res chain seq x y z
N MET A 1 10.89 -10.93 38.80
CA MET A 1 11.58 -10.50 37.56
C MET A 1 10.52 -10.35 36.49
N THR A 2 10.39 -9.19 35.87
CA THR A 2 9.44 -8.95 34.77
C THR A 2 10.14 -9.32 33.47
N THR A 3 9.69 -10.38 32.81
CA THR A 3 10.18 -10.76 31.49
C THR A 3 9.48 -9.90 30.46
N ASN A 4 10.23 -9.08 29.72
CA ASN A 4 9.68 -8.24 28.66
C ASN A 4 9.90 -8.95 27.32
N THR A 5 8.81 -9.37 26.68
CA THR A 5 8.85 -10.08 25.39
C THR A 5 8.19 -9.20 24.34
N GLU A 6 8.91 -8.89 23.27
CA GLU A 6 8.36 -8.15 22.14
C GLU A 6 7.79 -9.13 21.11
N LEU A 7 6.50 -9.00 20.82
CA LEU A 7 5.79 -9.79 19.81
C LEU A 7 5.12 -8.86 18.82
N GLN A 8 5.03 -9.32 17.57
CA GLN A 8 4.29 -8.63 16.51
C GLN A 8 2.95 -9.32 16.29
N GLY A 9 1.99 -8.53 15.83
CA GLY A 9 0.65 -9.00 15.58
C GLY A 9 -0.19 -7.93 14.92
N THR A 10 -1.31 -8.36 14.37
CA THR A 10 -2.28 -7.51 13.69
C THR A 10 -3.54 -7.36 14.54
N ILE A 11 -4.08 -6.15 14.61
CA ILE A 11 -5.39 -5.92 15.24
C ILE A 11 -6.49 -6.21 14.21
N VAL A 12 -7.26 -7.27 14.42
CA VAL A 12 -8.40 -7.69 13.59
C VAL A 12 -9.67 -7.67 14.43
N ALA A 13 -10.66 -6.85 14.04
CA ALA A 13 -11.94 -6.71 14.75
C ALA A 13 -11.78 -6.43 16.27
N GLY A 14 -10.76 -5.67 16.67
CA GLY A 14 -10.49 -5.35 18.07
C GLY A 14 -9.78 -6.44 18.87
N ARG A 15 -9.39 -7.55 18.22
CA ARG A 15 -8.57 -8.62 18.79
C ARG A 15 -7.13 -8.52 18.26
N ILE A 16 -6.16 -8.88 19.09
CA ILE A 16 -4.76 -8.98 18.66
C ILE A 16 -4.53 -10.41 18.18
N GLU A 17 -4.24 -10.56 16.90
CA GLU A 17 -3.76 -11.80 16.31
C GLU A 17 -2.24 -11.72 16.24
N LEU A 18 -1.55 -12.58 17.00
CA LEU A 18 -0.09 -12.59 17.02
C LEU A 18 0.44 -13.32 15.79
N ASP A 19 1.54 -12.80 15.22
CA ASP A 19 2.20 -13.45 14.09
C ASP A 19 2.92 -14.75 14.52
N GLN A 20 3.17 -14.89 15.83
CA GLN A 20 3.86 -16.04 16.44
C GLN A 20 3.17 -16.43 17.75
N PRO A 21 3.16 -17.72 18.12
CA PRO A 21 2.66 -18.16 19.40
C PRO A 21 3.48 -17.57 20.55
N VAL A 22 2.80 -17.28 21.66
CA VAL A 22 3.45 -16.79 22.88
C VAL A 22 3.75 -17.97 23.80
N GLU A 23 5.00 -18.09 24.26
CA GLU A 23 5.42 -19.11 25.23
C GLU A 23 5.02 -18.70 26.65
N LEU A 24 3.71 -18.68 26.92
CA LEU A 24 3.15 -18.45 28.24
C LEU A 24 2.21 -19.59 28.62
N PRO A 25 2.08 -19.90 29.92
CA PRO A 25 1.06 -20.82 30.40
C PRO A 25 -0.35 -20.39 29.95
N ASP A 26 -1.23 -21.37 29.70
CA ASP A 26 -2.59 -21.20 29.16
C ASP A 26 -3.42 -20.09 29.83
N SER A 27 -3.19 -19.84 31.12
CA SER A 27 -3.84 -18.78 31.88
C SER A 27 -2.81 -17.88 32.55
N SER A 28 -2.36 -16.86 31.82
CA SER A 28 -1.37 -15.89 32.30
C SER A 28 -1.91 -14.46 32.22
N ARG A 29 -1.73 -13.68 33.30
CA ARG A 29 -2.03 -12.25 33.31
C ARG A 29 -0.81 -11.49 32.79
N VAL A 30 -1.00 -10.71 31.74
CA VAL A 30 0.08 -9.93 31.10
C VAL A 30 -0.25 -8.45 31.06
N ALA A 31 0.78 -7.61 31.11
CA ALA A 31 0.69 -6.20 30.76
C ALA A 31 1.09 -6.03 29.29
N VAL A 32 0.28 -5.34 28.49
CA VAL A 32 0.50 -5.20 27.04
C VAL A 32 0.82 -3.75 26.71
N THR A 33 1.89 -3.54 25.94
CA THR A 33 2.24 -2.24 25.34
C THR A 33 2.12 -2.36 23.83
N LEU A 34 1.25 -1.55 23.21
CA LEU A 34 1.04 -1.57 21.77
C LEU A 34 1.88 -0.48 21.09
N ARG A 35 2.73 -0.89 20.14
CA ARG A 35 3.44 0.02 19.24
C ARG A 35 2.96 -0.22 17.82
N ARG A 36 2.35 0.79 17.21
CA ARG A 36 1.95 0.73 15.81
C ARG A 36 3.19 0.65 14.91
N ILE A 37 3.29 -0.42 14.14
CA ILE A 37 4.32 -0.54 13.09
C ILE A 37 3.78 0.19 11.86
N VAL A 38 4.32 1.37 11.59
CA VAL A 38 4.06 2.10 10.34
C VAL A 38 5.09 1.59 9.35
N GLN A 39 4.70 0.65 8.47
CA GLN A 39 5.53 0.38 7.31
C GLN A 39 5.62 1.68 6.49
N PRO A 40 6.83 2.11 6.08
CA PRO A 40 6.94 3.22 5.15
C PRO A 40 6.14 2.81 3.92
N ALA A 41 5.09 3.55 3.60
CA ALA A 41 4.28 3.28 2.43
C ALA A 41 5.24 3.12 1.24
N THR A 42 5.29 1.91 0.70
CA THR A 42 6.07 1.54 -0.48
C THR A 42 5.83 2.60 -1.54
N THR A 43 6.82 3.46 -1.75
CA THR A 43 6.84 4.56 -2.72
C THR A 43 5.57 5.41 -2.69
N ASP A 44 5.67 6.54 -1.99
CA ASP A 44 4.66 7.60 -1.94
C ASP A 44 4.02 7.78 -3.33
N ARG A 45 2.78 7.29 -3.47
CA ARG A 45 2.00 7.36 -4.72
C ARG A 45 1.94 8.80 -5.23
N ARG A 46 2.04 9.80 -4.34
CA ARG A 46 2.17 11.20 -4.71
C ARG A 46 3.50 11.48 -5.40
N GLU A 47 4.62 10.98 -4.90
CA GLU A 47 5.93 11.16 -5.51
C GLU A 47 6.00 10.52 -6.91
N ALA A 48 5.48 9.30 -7.05
CA ALA A 48 5.38 8.63 -8.35
C ALA A 48 4.50 9.43 -9.34
N TRP A 49 3.38 9.97 -8.86
CA TRP A 49 2.48 10.82 -9.66
C TRP A 49 3.11 12.16 -10.06
N GLN A 50 3.88 12.78 -9.16
CA GLN A 50 4.62 14.01 -9.45
C GLN A 50 5.73 13.78 -10.48
N ARG A 51 6.46 12.67 -10.39
CA ARG A 51 7.45 12.27 -11.40
C ARG A 51 6.82 12.07 -12.78
N LEU A 52 5.64 11.45 -12.85
CA LEU A 52 4.91 11.26 -14.10
C LEU A 52 4.43 12.60 -14.70
N LYS A 53 3.85 13.48 -13.88
CA LYS A 53 3.44 14.83 -14.32
C LYS A 53 4.62 15.61 -14.89
N ARG A 54 5.77 15.61 -14.19
CA ARG A 54 6.97 16.29 -14.66
C ARG A 54 7.44 15.75 -16.02
N ARG A 55 7.46 14.42 -16.20
CA ARG A 55 7.81 13.81 -17.49
C ARG A 55 6.84 14.20 -18.62
N LEU A 56 5.54 14.28 -18.35
CA LEU A 56 4.53 14.69 -19.33
C LEU A 56 4.66 16.18 -19.72
N SER A 57 5.07 17.04 -18.78
CA SER A 57 5.36 18.45 -19.09
C SER A 57 6.66 18.64 -19.87
N GLU A 58 7.69 17.84 -19.58
CA GLU A 58 9.00 17.91 -20.26
C GLU A 58 8.98 17.23 -21.65
N ARG A 59 8.16 16.20 -21.83
CA ARG A 59 7.94 15.49 -23.09
C ARG A 59 6.45 15.26 -23.26
N PRO A 60 5.70 16.23 -23.81
CA PRO A 60 4.30 16.01 -24.13
C PRO A 60 4.21 14.79 -25.04
N ILE A 61 3.43 13.80 -24.63
CA ILE A 61 3.11 12.67 -25.50
C ILE A 61 2.22 13.25 -26.59
N HIS A 62 2.82 13.58 -27.73
CA HIS A 62 2.10 13.73 -28.98
C HIS A 62 1.63 12.33 -29.37
N ALA A 63 0.57 11.86 -28.70
CA ALA A 63 -0.19 10.76 -29.23
C ALA A 63 -0.71 11.30 -30.56
N GLY A 64 -0.07 10.90 -31.66
CA GLY A 64 -0.62 10.99 -33.01
C GLY A 64 -1.82 10.06 -33.13
N GLY A 65 -2.75 10.17 -32.18
CA GLY A 65 -4.08 9.64 -32.28
C GLY A 65 -4.73 10.46 -33.37
N GLU A 66 -4.57 9.95 -34.59
CA GLU A 66 -5.42 10.28 -35.71
C GLU A 66 -6.85 10.25 -35.17
N LYS A 67 -7.46 11.44 -35.05
CA LYS A 67 -8.85 11.54 -34.65
C LYS A 67 -9.62 11.02 -35.85
N PHE A 68 -9.90 9.72 -35.87
CA PHE A 68 -10.89 9.17 -36.78
C PHE A 68 -12.20 9.89 -36.47
N VAL A 69 -12.53 10.86 -37.30
CA VAL A 69 -13.83 11.50 -37.26
C VAL A 69 -14.78 10.46 -37.84
N ARG A 70 -16.04 10.43 -37.39
CA ARG A 70 -17.02 9.39 -37.78
C ARG A 70 -17.17 9.18 -39.30
N ASN A 71 -16.72 10.13 -40.12
CA ASN A 71 -16.70 10.04 -41.58
C ASN A 71 -15.53 9.21 -42.15
N ASP A 72 -14.45 8.97 -41.40
CA ASP A 72 -13.29 8.19 -41.86
C ASP A 72 -13.51 6.66 -41.76
N LEU A 73 -14.65 6.22 -41.21
CA LEU A 73 -14.95 4.80 -41.00
C LEU A 73 -15.76 4.16 -42.16
N TYR A 74 -16.02 4.91 -43.24
CA TYR A 74 -16.84 4.49 -44.37
C TYR A 74 -16.03 4.38 -45.67
N GLU A 75 -14.92 3.67 -45.66
CA GLU A 75 -14.40 3.05 -46.89
C GLU A 75 -14.15 1.57 -46.63
N ARG A 76 -15.17 0.77 -46.98
CA ARG A 76 -15.04 -0.62 -47.38
C ARG A 76 -15.72 -0.73 -48.74
N ASP A 77 -14.92 -0.60 -49.79
CA ASP A 77 -15.08 -1.36 -51.04
C ASP A 77 -13.73 -2.00 -51.36
#